data_AF-A0A2V6MAR3-F1
#
_entry.id   AF-A0A2V6MAR3-F1
#
_cell.length_a   1.000
_cell.length_b   1.000
_cell.length_c   1.000
_cell.angle_alpha   90.00
_cell.angle_beta   90.00
_cell.angle_gamma   90.00
#
_symmetry.space_group_name_H-M   'P 1'
#
loop_
_entity.id
_entity.type
_entity.pdbx_description
1 polymer ?
#
loop_
_entity_poly.entity_id
_entity_poly.type
_entity_poly.pdbx_seq_one_letter_code
_entity_poly.pdbx_strand_id
1 'polypeptide(L)'
;MADVELLLNLLHRLVDDGHTVIVIEHNLSIIAEADYIVDIGPEAGDAGGEIVVTGTPEQVAKNRMSRTAPFLREVLSPADKRAFDPALRARRAGL
;
A
#
# COMPACT_ATOMS: atom_id res chain seq x y z
N MET A 1 10.76 -13.40 -0.49
CA MET A 1 10.83 -11.97 -0.90
C MET A 1 10.58 -11.77 -2.39
N ALA A 2 10.99 -12.69 -3.29
CA ALA A 2 10.69 -12.58 -4.73
C ALA A 2 9.18 -12.73 -5.09
N ASP A 3 8.42 -13.53 -4.33
CA ASP A 3 7.03 -13.85 -4.70
C ASP A 3 6.06 -12.67 -4.54
N VAL A 4 6.25 -11.84 -3.50
CA VAL A 4 5.41 -10.64 -3.27
C VAL A 4 5.65 -9.59 -4.35
N GLU A 5 6.90 -9.43 -4.78
CA GLU A 5 7.25 -8.50 -5.87
C GLU A 5 6.68 -8.96 -7.21
N LEU A 6 6.74 -10.28 -7.49
CA LEU A 6 6.11 -10.84 -8.68
C LEU A 6 4.59 -10.62 -8.67
N LEU A 7 3.95 -10.87 -7.52
CA LEU A 7 2.51 -10.64 -7.35
C LEU A 7 2.16 -9.18 -7.60
N LEU A 8 2.83 -8.24 -6.93
CA LEU A 8 2.61 -6.80 -7.10
C LEU A 8 2.74 -6.36 -8.56
N ASN A 9 3.80 -6.80 -9.24
CA ASN A 9 4.01 -6.50 -10.65
C ASN A 9 2.85 -6.99 -11.53
N LEU A 10 2.27 -8.14 -11.23
CA LEU A 10 1.09 -8.64 -11.95
C LEU A 10 -0.16 -7.81 -11.64
N LEU A 11 -0.37 -7.43 -10.37
CA LEU A 11 -1.51 -6.58 -9.99
C LEU A 11 -1.44 -5.21 -10.67
N HIS A 12 -0.25 -4.58 -10.72
CA HIS A 12 -0.07 -3.32 -11.44
C HIS A 12 -0.36 -3.45 -12.94
N ARG A 13 0.06 -4.54 -13.59
CA ARG A 13 -0.28 -4.79 -15.00
C ARG A 13 -1.78 -4.87 -15.24
N LEU A 14 -2.52 -5.52 -14.35
CA LEU A 14 -3.98 -5.57 -14.46
C LEU A 14 -4.59 -4.16 -14.39
N VAL A 15 -4.08 -3.30 -13.51
CA VAL A 15 -4.51 -1.90 -13.41
C VAL A 15 -4.12 -1.10 -14.66
N ASP A 16 -2.90 -1.26 -15.17
CA ASP A 16 -2.41 -0.62 -16.40
C ASP A 16 -3.24 -1.02 -17.63
N ASP A 17 -3.74 -2.27 -17.66
CA ASP A 17 -4.64 -2.78 -18.70
C ASP A 17 -6.10 -2.26 -18.56
N GLY A 18 -6.37 -1.42 -17.55
CA GLY A 18 -7.67 -0.78 -17.32
C GLY A 18 -8.62 -1.54 -16.39
N HIS A 19 -8.15 -2.59 -15.72
CA HIS A 19 -8.93 -3.28 -14.71
C HIS A 19 -8.90 -2.58 -13.35
N THR A 20 -9.92 -2.81 -12.53
CA THR A 20 -9.90 -2.42 -11.12
C THR A 20 -9.56 -3.63 -10.26
N VAL A 21 -8.54 -3.49 -9.42
CA VAL A 21 -8.10 -4.52 -8.48
C VAL A 21 -8.42 -4.05 -7.06
N ILE A 22 -9.12 -4.90 -6.30
CA ILE A 22 -9.42 -4.66 -4.89
C ILE A 22 -8.76 -5.78 -4.08
N VAL A 23 -7.93 -5.40 -3.10
CA VAL A 23 -7.19 -6.33 -2.24
C VAL A 23 -7.42 -5.97 -0.78
N ILE A 24 -7.53 -7.00 0.07
CA ILE A 24 -7.51 -6.84 1.53
C ILE A 24 -6.09 -7.18 1.97
N GLU A 25 -5.40 -6.22 2.57
CA GLU A 25 -4.00 -6.37 2.94
C GLU A 25 -3.66 -5.81 4.32
N HIS A 26 -2.60 -6.37 4.89
CA HIS A 26 -1.97 -5.90 6.12
C HIS A 26 -0.49 -5.58 5.92
N ASN A 27 0.09 -5.92 4.75
CA ASN A 27 1.47 -5.58 4.44
C ASN A 27 1.58 -4.11 4.02
N LEU A 28 2.24 -3.30 4.84
CA LEU A 28 2.35 -1.85 4.64
C LEU A 28 3.12 -1.46 3.37
N SER A 29 4.06 -2.28 2.91
CA SER A 29 4.77 -2.01 1.65
C SER A 29 3.85 -2.18 0.45
N ILE A 30 2.87 -3.09 0.52
CA ILE A 30 1.84 -3.24 -0.52
C ILE A 30 0.84 -2.09 -0.43
N ILE A 31 0.36 -1.78 0.78
CA ILE A 31 -0.60 -0.71 1.03
C ILE A 31 -0.05 0.66 0.58
N ALA A 32 1.25 0.90 0.76
CA ALA A 32 1.90 2.15 0.36
C ALA A 32 1.95 2.38 -1.17
N GLU A 33 1.88 1.32 -1.97
CA GLU A 33 1.89 1.38 -3.44
C GLU A 33 0.47 1.44 -4.04
N ALA A 34 -0.58 1.36 -3.22
CA ALA A 34 -1.95 1.44 -3.68
C ALA A 34 -2.32 2.86 -4.12
N ASP A 35 -3.11 2.99 -5.19
CA ASP A 35 -3.64 4.28 -5.64
C ASP A 35 -4.68 4.85 -4.66
N TYR A 36 -5.43 3.96 -4.00
CA TYR A 36 -6.53 4.31 -3.10
C TYR A 36 -6.68 3.28 -1.98
N ILE A 37 -6.90 3.76 -0.76
CA ILE A 37 -7.07 2.95 0.44
C ILE A 37 -8.47 3.20 1.00
N VAL A 38 -9.09 2.12 1.48
CA VAL A 38 -10.25 2.16 2.37
C VAL A 38 -9.84 1.50 3.69
N ASP A 39 -9.68 2.29 4.74
CA ASP A 39 -9.28 1.81 6.07
C ASP A 39 -10.52 1.55 6.92
N ILE A 40 -10.64 0.33 7.43
CA ILE A 40 -11.82 -0.17 8.16
C ILE A 40 -11.42 -0.43 9.61
N GLY A 41 -12.25 -0.02 10.56
CA GLY A 41 -11.98 -0.15 11.98
C GLY A 41 -13.06 0.54 12.81
N PRO A 42 -12.71 1.23 13.92
CA PRO A 42 -11.37 1.44 14.48
C PRO A 42 -10.78 0.20 15.18
N GLU A 43 -11.63 -0.75 15.58
CA GLU A 43 -11.26 -2.01 16.20
C GLU A 43 -11.74 -3.21 15.35
N ALA A 44 -11.53 -4.44 15.84
CA ALA A 44 -12.07 -5.65 15.24
C ALA A 44 -13.40 -6.07 15.91
N GLY A 45 -14.18 -6.91 15.22
CA GLY A 45 -15.44 -7.44 15.75
C GLY A 45 -16.51 -6.37 15.91
N ASP A 46 -17.30 -6.44 16.98
CA ASP A 46 -18.45 -5.56 17.24
C ASP A 46 -18.07 -4.08 17.43
N ALA A 47 -16.80 -3.80 17.73
CA ALA A 47 -16.27 -2.44 17.86
C ALA A 47 -15.63 -1.91 16.56
N GLY A 48 -15.76 -2.65 15.46
CA GLY A 48 -15.25 -2.30 14.13
C GLY A 48 -16.35 -2.11 13.10
N GLY A 49 -15.98 -2.28 11.82
CA GLY A 49 -16.92 -2.26 10.69
C GLY A 49 -17.24 -0.87 10.15
N GLU A 50 -16.60 0.17 10.65
CA GLU A 50 -16.75 1.54 10.15
C GLU A 50 -15.63 1.90 9.17
N ILE A 51 -15.96 2.76 8.20
CA ILE A 51 -14.96 3.39 7.34
C ILE A 51 -14.30 4.51 8.15
N VAL A 52 -13.04 4.30 8.55
CA VAL A 52 -12.29 5.27 9.36
C VAL A 52 -11.72 6.39 8.48
N VAL A 53 -11.17 6.01 7.32
CA VAL A 53 -10.64 6.96 6.33
C VAL A 53 -10.57 6.32 4.95
N THR A 54 -10.71 7.14 3.92
CA THR A 54 -10.43 6.74 2.54
C THR A 54 -9.59 7.82 1.84
N GLY A 55 -8.82 7.43 0.84
CA GLY A 55 -7.98 8.36 0.07
C GLY A 55 -6.67 7.72 -0.38
N THR A 56 -5.74 8.55 -0.87
CA THR A 56 -4.39 8.09 -1.21
C THR A 56 -3.61 7.65 0.04
N PRO A 57 -2.53 6.87 -0.09
CA PRO A 57 -1.66 6.51 1.02
C PRO A 57 -1.21 7.70 1.88
N GLU A 58 -0.84 8.82 1.26
CA GLU A 58 -0.41 10.04 1.97
C GLU A 58 -1.55 10.73 2.71
N GLN A 59 -2.79 10.63 2.22
CA GLN A 59 -3.96 11.16 2.90
C GLN A 59 -4.31 10.30 4.12
N VAL A 60 -4.31 8.97 3.95
CA VAL A 60 -4.57 8.01 5.04
C VAL A 60 -3.51 8.13 6.14
N ALA A 61 -2.23 8.23 5.79
CA ALA A 61 -1.13 8.35 6.75
C ALA A 61 -1.20 9.59 7.66
N LYS A 62 -2.02 10.60 7.32
CA LYS A 62 -2.26 11.80 8.14
C LYS A 62 -3.45 11.66 9.09
N ASN A 63 -4.29 10.63 8.92
CA ASN A 63 -5.44 10.41 9.76
C ASN A 63 -5.02 9.99 11.18
N ARG A 64 -5.69 10.53 12.21
CA ARG A 64 -5.38 10.27 13.63
C ARG A 64 -6.18 9.12 14.25
N MET A 65 -7.30 8.75 13.63
CA MET A 65 -8.19 7.68 14.09
C MET A 65 -7.82 6.32 13.47
N SER A 66 -7.18 6.34 12.31
CA SER A 66 -6.68 5.14 11.62
C SER A 66 -5.60 4.43 12.43
N ARG A 67 -5.80 3.13 12.69
CA ARG A 67 -4.78 2.25 13.28
C ARG A 67 -3.64 1.97 12.31
N THR A 68 -3.92 2.03 11.00
CA THR A 68 -2.96 1.82 9.90
C THR A 68 -2.04 3.03 9.71
N ALA A 69 -2.55 4.25 9.89
CA ALA A 69 -1.86 5.49 9.55
C ALA A 69 -0.47 5.71 10.18
N PRO A 70 -0.23 5.40 11.48
CA PRO A 70 1.09 5.57 12.08
C PRO A 70 2.16 4.75 11.37
N PHE A 71 1.85 3.51 11.04
CA PHE A 71 2.80 2.61 10.39
C PHE A 71 2.96 2.91 8.90
N LEU A 72 1.87 3.27 8.23
CA LEU A 72 1.92 3.69 6.82
C LEU A 72 2.81 4.93 6.66
N ARG A 73 2.79 5.85 7.64
CA ARG A 73 3.65 7.03 7.66
C ARG A 73 5.15 6.69 7.72
N GLU A 74 5.52 5.64 8.44
CA GLU A 74 6.91 5.18 8.53
C GLU A 74 7.40 4.68 7.17
N VAL A 75 6.60 3.84 6.50
CA VAL A 75 6.93 3.28 5.18
C VAL A 75 6.97 4.33 4.07
N LEU A 76 6.09 5.34 4.13
CA LEU A 76 6.08 6.43 3.16
C LEU A 76 7.25 7.42 3.35
N SER A 77 8.02 7.31 4.44
CA SER A 77 9.16 8.18 4.66
C SER A 77 10.27 7.92 3.61
N PRO A 78 11.04 8.94 3.19
CA PRO A 78 12.02 8.80 2.11
C PRO A 78 13.13 7.75 2.34
N ALA A 79 13.28 7.25 3.56
CA ALA A 79 14.27 6.23 3.90
C ALA A 79 13.93 4.85 3.29
N ASP A 80 12.64 4.51 3.17
CA ASP A 80 12.17 3.18 2.81
C ASP A 80 11.69 3.05 1.34
N LYS A 81 11.37 4.18 0.68
CA LYS A 81 11.02 4.20 -0.77
C LYS A 81 12.10 3.62 -1.69
N ARG A 82 13.34 3.46 -1.21
CA ARG A 82 14.46 2.85 -1.96
C ARG A 82 14.36 1.33 -2.09
N ALA A 83 13.55 0.66 -1.26
CA ALA A 83 13.49 -0.80 -1.25
C ALA A 83 12.82 -1.39 -2.49
N PHE A 84 11.95 -0.61 -3.16
CA PHE A 84 11.06 -1.12 -4.20
C PHE A 84 10.89 -0.23 -5.44
N ASP A 85 11.78 0.75 -5.69
CA ASP A 85 11.77 1.51 -6.95
C ASP A 85 12.05 0.54 -8.15
N PRO A 86 11.04 0.24 -8.99
CA PRO A 86 11.20 -0.70 -10.11
C PRO A 86 12.11 -0.12 -11.21
N ALA A 87 12.16 1.22 -11.35
CA ALA A 87 13.06 1.89 -12.29
C ALA A 87 14.51 1.84 -11.80
N LEU A 88 14.75 1.91 -10.49
CA LEU A 88 16.09 1.76 -9.90
C LEU A 88 16.62 0.31 -9.98
N ARG A 89 15.73 -0.69 -9.88
CA ARG A 89 16.09 -2.12 -10.02
C ARG A 89 16.35 -2.52 -11.46
N ALA A 90 15.53 -2.07 -12.42
CA ALA A 90 15.75 -2.28 -13.85
C ALA A 90 17.10 -1.70 -14.32
N ARG A 91 17.53 -0.57 -13.75
CA ARG A 91 18.84 0.05 -14.03
C ARG A 91 20.03 -0.66 -13.38
N ARG A 92 19.80 -1.50 -12.36
CA ARG A 92 20.84 -2.31 -11.70
C ARG A 92 20.96 -3.72 -12.26
N ALA A 93 19.89 -4.27 -12.84
CA ALA A 93 19.89 -5.56 -13.56
C ALA A 93 20.45 -5.46 -14.99
N GLY A 94 20.93 -4.28 -15.40
CA GLY A 94 21.63 -4.02 -16.65
C GLY A 94 23.15 -4.14 -16.55
N LEU A 95 23.65 -5.13 -15.81
CA LEU A 95 25.01 -5.71 -15.87
C LEU A 95 24.92 -7.19 -15.51
#